data_AF-A0A7Y1FK98-F1
#
_entry.id   AF-A0A7Y1FK98-F1
#
_cell.length_a   1.000
_cell.length_b   1.000
_cell.length_c   1.000
_cell.angle_alpha   90.00
_cell.angle_beta   90.00
_cell.angle_gamma   90.00
#
_symmetry.space_group_name_H-M   'P 1'
#
loop_
_entity.id
_entity.type
_entity.pdbx_description
1 polymer ?
#
loop_
_entity_poly.entity_id
_entity_poly.type
_entity_poly.pdbx_seq_one_letter_code
_entity_poly.pdbx_strand_id
1 'polypeptide(L)' 'MIDLDEVRALRVQDGDLLVVPHNTEIEGMQQLVTALRHIQPDAKVIVIRGPVEHLDIDAMNQLGWYRA' A
#
# COMPACT_ATOMS: atom_id res chain seq x y z
N MET A 1 10.66 -6.23 15.46
CA MET A 1 11.31 -5.05 14.87
C MET A 1 11.38 -5.30 13.40
N ILE A 2 10.82 -4.42 12.58
CA ILE A 2 10.89 -4.55 11.12
C ILE A 2 12.35 -4.40 10.67
N ASP A 3 12.78 -5.21 9.69
CA ASP A 3 14.11 -5.11 9.12
C ASP A 3 14.16 -3.99 8.08
N LEU A 4 15.06 -3.02 8.27
CA LEU A 4 15.17 -1.88 7.37
C LEU A 4 15.75 -2.26 6.00
N ASP A 5 16.57 -3.30 5.92
CA ASP A 5 17.13 -3.76 4.65
C ASP A 5 16.06 -4.45 3.81
N GLU A 6 15.14 -5.19 4.44
CA GLU A 6 13.95 -5.74 3.78
C GLU A 6 13.04 -4.62 3.26
N VAL A 7 12.83 -3.56 4.05
CA VAL A 7 12.03 -2.40 3.61
C VAL A 7 12.71 -1.66 2.45
N ARG A 8 14.05 -1.53 2.45
CA ARG A 8 14.80 -0.97 1.30
C ARG A 8 14.64 -1.82 0.05
N ALA A 9 14.57 -3.14 0.19
CA ALA A 9 14.41 -4.07 -0.93
C ALA A 9 13.05 -3.91 -1.64
N LEU A 10 12.04 -3.33 -0.98
CA LEU A 10 10.75 -2.98 -1.60
C LEU A 10 10.88 -1.86 -2.65
N ARG A 11 11.97 -1.08 -2.64
CA ARG A 11 12.26 0.00 -3.60
C ARG A 11 11.10 0.99 -3.79
N VAL A 12 10.42 1.30 -2.71
CA VAL A 12 9.29 2.22 -2.68
C VAL A 12 9.66 3.57 -3.29
N GLN A 13 8.76 4.13 -4.10
CA GLN A 13 8.87 5.43 -4.73
C GLN A 13 7.86 6.41 -4.12
N ASP A 14 8.13 7.71 -4.27
CA ASP A 14 7.15 8.74 -3.96
C ASP A 14 5.88 8.54 -4.81
N GLY A 15 4.71 8.51 -4.15
CA GLY A 15 3.42 8.24 -4.76
C GLY A 15 2.96 6.79 -4.73
N ASP A 16 3.78 5.85 -4.25
CA ASP A 16 3.43 4.42 -4.27
C ASP A 16 2.25 4.07 -3.36
N LEU A 17 1.47 3.09 -3.83
CA LEU A 17 0.42 2.40 -3.07
C LEU A 17 0.92 1.01 -2.66
N LEU A 18 1.09 0.81 -1.36
CA LEU A 18 1.51 -0.46 -0.76
C LEU A 18 0.30 -1.20 -0.24
N VAL A 19 0.08 -2.41 -0.76
CA VAL A 19 -1.00 -3.29 -0.32
C VAL A 19 -0.41 -4.34 0.62
N VAL A 20 -0.81 -4.30 1.89
CA VAL A 20 -0.45 -5.33 2.86
C VAL A 20 -1.56 -6.40 2.95
N PRO A 21 -1.25 -7.62 3.41
CA PRO A 21 -2.26 -8.64 3.64
C PRO A 21 -3.46 -8.16 4.47
N HIS A 22 -4.65 -8.68 4.17
CA HIS A 22 -5.90 -8.28 4.83
C HIS A 22 -5.88 -8.48 6.35
N ASN A 23 -5.11 -9.45 6.83
CA ASN A 23 -4.97 -9.82 8.23
C ASN A 23 -3.76 -9.12 8.92
N THR A 24 -3.04 -8.23 8.24
CA THR A 24 -1.94 -7.50 8.86
C THR A 24 -2.46 -6.64 10.01
N GLU A 25 -1.87 -6.77 11.20
CA GLU A 25 -2.27 -5.99 12.37
C GLU A 25 -1.91 -4.50 12.24
N ILE A 26 -2.57 -3.64 13.03
CA ILE A 26 -2.35 -2.18 12.95
C ILE A 26 -0.90 -1.86 13.34
N GLU A 27 -0.39 -2.55 14.34
CA GLU A 27 0.99 -2.37 14.81
C GLU A 27 2.00 -2.65 13.70
N GLY A 28 1.84 -3.74 12.95
CA GLY A 28 2.71 -4.07 11.82
C GLY A 28 2.70 -2.99 10.74
N MET A 29 1.53 -2.41 10.44
CA MET A 29 1.43 -1.29 9.49
C MET A 29 2.14 -0.03 10.01
N GLN A 30 2.01 0.28 11.29
CA GLN A 30 2.69 1.43 11.91
C GLN A 30 4.21 1.26 11.90
N GLN A 31 4.69 0.03 12.16
CA GLN A 31 6.12 -0.30 12.06
C GLN A 31 6.64 -0.12 10.64
N LEU A 32 5.88 -0.55 9.61
CA LEU A 32 6.25 -0.35 8.21
C LEU A 32 6.30 1.14 7.84
N VAL A 33 5.29 1.92 8.22
CA VAL A 33 5.27 3.38 7.97
C VAL A 33 6.45 4.07 8.66
N THR A 34 6.78 3.65 9.88
CA THR A 34 7.92 4.21 10.63
C THR A 34 9.24 3.90 9.93
N ALA A 35 9.42 2.67 9.45
CA ALA A 35 10.61 2.28 8.70
C ALA A 35 10.73 3.03 7.36
N LEU A 36 9.64 3.17 6.62
CA LEU A 36 9.62 3.93 5.36
C LEU A 36 10.01 5.39 5.58
N ARG A 37 9.48 6.05 6.62
CA ARG A 37 9.89 7.42 6.98
C ARG A 37 11.37 7.54 7.34
N HIS A 38 11.96 6.49 7.89
CA HIS A 38 13.39 6.48 8.21
C HIS A 38 14.25 6.37 6.94
N ILE A 39 13.82 5.59 5.95
CA ILE A 39 14.57 5.33 4.73
C ILE A 39 14.34 6.43 3.67
N GLN A 40 13.12 6.94 3.57
CA GLN A 40 12.66 7.96 2.62
C GLN A 40 11.70 8.94 3.33
N PRO A 41 12.24 9.94 4.06
CA PRO A 41 11.43 10.83 4.89
C PRO A 41 10.43 11.69 4.11
N ASP A 42 10.76 12.03 2.87
CA ASP A 42 9.93 12.92 2.04
C ASP A 42 8.92 12.19 1.15
N ALA A 43 8.99 10.85 1.07
CA ALA A 43 8.11 10.07 0.22
C ALA A 43 6.68 10.04 0.76
N LYS A 44 5.73 10.36 -0.11
CA LYS A 44 4.29 10.26 0.13
C LYS A 44 3.82 8.92 -0.36
N VAL A 45 3.50 8.03 0.57
CA VAL A 45 3.08 6.66 0.26
C VAL A 45 1.78 6.35 0.98
N ILE A 46 0.93 5.55 0.33
CA ILE A 46 -0.32 5.08 0.94
C ILE A 46 -0.14 3.59 1.26
N VAL A 47 -0.43 3.21 2.50
CA VAL A 47 -0.44 1.79 2.91
C VAL A 47 -1.88 1.39 3.21
N ILE A 48 -2.38 0.37 2.51
CA ILE A 48 -3.74 -0.14 2.70
C ILE A 48 -3.74 -1.65 2.91
N ARG A 49 -4.74 -2.14 3.64
CA ARG A 49 -5.03 -3.56 3.71
C ARG A 49 -5.82 -3.97 2.48
N GLY A 50 -5.31 -4.97 1.78
CA GLY A 50 -5.96 -5.54 0.61
C GLY A 50 -7.00 -6.61 0.96
N PRO A 51 -7.59 -7.26 -0.06
CA PRO A 51 -7.22 -7.14 -1.47
C PRO A 51 -7.61 -5.79 -2.08
N VAL A 52 -6.78 -5.30 -3.00
CA VAL A 52 -7.05 -4.14 -3.84
C VAL A 52 -6.90 -4.58 -5.27
N GLU A 53 -7.99 -4.46 -6.01
CA GLU A 53 -8.10 -4.97 -7.37
C GLU A 53 -8.26 -3.81 -8.32
N HIS A 54 -7.50 -3.85 -9.42
CA HIS A 54 -7.71 -2.93 -10.52
C HIS A 54 -8.90 -3.43 -11.33
N LEU A 55 -10.02 -2.70 -11.26
CA LEU A 55 -11.20 -2.99 -12.05
C LEU A 55 -11.10 -2.27 -13.39
N ASP A 56 -11.42 -2.97 -14.47
CA ASP A 56 -11.66 -2.34 -15.75
C ASP A 56 -13.05 -1.68 -15.80
N ILE A 57 -13.29 -0.89 -16.85
CA ILE A 57 -14.55 -0.15 -17.03
C ILE A 57 -15.74 -1.10 -17.06
N ASP A 58 -15.60 -2.28 -17.68
CA ASP A 58 -16.69 -3.25 -17.80
C ASP A 58 -17.06 -3.85 -16.43
N ALA A 59 -16.07 -4.23 -15.63
CA ALA A 59 -16.27 -4.69 -14.25
C ALA A 59 -16.90 -3.59 -13.38
N MET A 60 -16.43 -2.34 -13.53
CA MET A 60 -17.01 -1.19 -12.82
C MET A 60 -18.46 -0.92 -13.24
N ASN A 61 -18.79 -1.05 -14.52
CA ASN A 61 -20.15 -0.92 -15.05
C ASN A 61 -21.07 -2.01 -14.50
N GLN A 62 -20.61 -3.27 -14.47
CA GLN A 62 -21.39 -4.39 -13.91
C GLN A 62 -21.67 -4.21 -12.42
N LEU A 63 -20.72 -3.67 -11.67
CA LEU A 63 -20.90 -3.33 -10.25
C LEU A 63 -21.71 -2.03 -10.03
N GLY A 64 -22.05 -1.32 -11.11
CA GLY A 64 -22.79 -0.05 -11.08
C GLY A 64 -21.98 1.12 -10.53
N TRP A 65 -20.66 1.00 -10.46
CA TRP A 65 -19.72 2.02 -9.98
C TRP A 65 -19.37 3.03 -11.07
N TYR A 66 -19.37 2.59 -12.32
CA TYR A 66 -19.27 3.46 -13.48
C TYR A 66 -20.62 3.47 -14.20
N ARG A 67 -21.08 4.66 -14.59
CA ARG A 67 -22.31 4.88 -15.36
C ARG A 67 -21.96 5.90 -16.44
N ALA A 68 -21.40 5.43 -17.55
CA ALA A 68 -21.27 6.23 -18.76
C ALA A 68 -22.63 6.42 -19.45
#